data_AF-A0A1X0U9N2-F1
#
_entry.id   AF-A0A1X0U9N2-F1
#
_cell.length_a   1.000
_cell.length_b   1.000
_cell.length_c   1.000
_cell.angle_alpha   90.00
_cell.angle_beta   90.00
_cell.angle_gamma   90.00
#
_symmetry.space_group_name_H-M   'P 1'
#
loop_
_entity.id
_entity.type
_entity.pdbx_description
1 polymer ?
#
loop_
_entity_poly.entity_id
_entity_poly.type
_entity_poly.pdbx_seq_one_letter_code
_entity_poly.pdbx_strand_id
1 'polypeptide(L)'
;MRHVDSGEHSESRHRGAIDKAHRATGKAIAATDAAKDARNRAAAAAVTTRARYSPVTVANRIDKLTAEQRKDQRLLDGFERTLFVQNGIRRTEKTTPAQGAHREKITQRMAERADQIAYWEKTRAEQIADGSATNYGPDTITKGDAVAWRGTWYPVKRVNKKTVTIPSIVGGSWTDTMPYTEITGHKKAADLMATNSTEQEAVGE
;
A
#
# COMPACT_ATOMS: atom_id res chain seq x y z
N MET A 1 45.52 34.87 63.49
CA MET A 1 45.52 33.59 62.74
C MET A 1 44.12 33.01 62.89
N ARG A 2 43.21 33.23 61.92
CA ARG A 2 41.85 32.67 61.98
C ARG A 2 41.92 31.24 61.47
N HIS A 3 41.63 30.27 62.33
CA HIS A 3 41.37 28.90 61.91
C HIS A 3 40.09 28.90 61.07
N VAL A 4 40.21 28.69 59.77
CA VAL A 4 39.08 28.33 58.92
C VAL A 4 38.72 26.89 59.28
N ASP A 5 37.48 26.71 59.69
CA ASP A 5 36.94 25.46 60.19
C ASP A 5 36.88 24.43 59.05
N SER A 6 37.46 23.25 59.29
CA SER A 6 37.49 22.12 58.37
C SER A 6 36.10 21.63 57.93
N GLY A 7 35.03 21.97 58.67
CA GLY A 7 33.65 21.63 58.32
C GLY A 7 33.14 22.31 57.05
N GLU A 8 33.43 23.59 56.84
CA GLU A 8 32.89 24.39 55.73
C GLU A 8 33.50 23.99 54.37
N HIS A 9 34.80 23.64 54.38
CA HIS A 9 35.47 23.10 53.19
C HIS A 9 35.00 21.68 52.82
N SER A 10 34.61 20.86 53.80
CA SER A 10 34.04 19.53 53.55
C SER A 10 32.62 19.63 52.96
N GLU A 11 31.82 20.55 53.49
CA GLU A 11 30.46 20.81 53.01
C GLU A 11 30.45 21.40 51.59
N SER A 12 31.35 22.34 51.29
CA SER A 12 31.51 22.90 49.95
C SER A 12 31.91 21.82 48.92
N ARG A 13 32.82 20.91 49.28
CA ARG A 13 33.20 19.76 48.44
C ARG A 13 32.04 18.80 48.23
N HIS A 14 31.26 18.53 49.27
CA HIS A 14 30.08 17.67 49.20
C HIS A 14 29.00 18.26 48.28
N ARG A 15 28.69 19.56 48.42
CA ARG A 15 27.76 20.25 47.51
C ARG A 15 28.27 20.25 46.06
N GLY A 16 29.56 20.50 45.85
CA GLY A 16 30.17 20.41 44.52
C GLY A 16 30.12 19.01 43.90
N ALA A 17 30.26 17.96 44.71
CA ALA A 17 30.12 16.57 44.27
C ALA A 17 28.67 16.25 43.86
N ILE A 18 27.70 16.71 44.64
CA ILE A 18 26.26 16.60 44.33
C ILE A 18 25.95 17.32 43.01
N ASP A 19 26.40 18.57 42.83
CA ASP A 19 26.18 19.32 41.61
C ASP A 19 26.80 18.64 40.38
N LYS A 20 28.01 18.08 40.54
CA LYS A 20 28.68 17.34 39.47
C LYS A 20 27.92 16.08 39.10
N ALA A 21 27.42 15.33 40.09
CA ALA A 21 26.58 14.16 39.88
C ALA A 21 25.26 14.54 39.18
N HIS A 22 24.58 15.60 39.62
CA HIS A 22 23.36 16.10 38.96
C HIS A 22 23.61 16.49 37.51
N ARG A 23 24.70 17.21 37.21
CA ARG A 23 25.06 17.57 35.83
C ARG A 23 25.38 16.35 34.97
N ALA A 24 26.11 15.37 35.53
CA ALA A 24 26.42 14.13 34.82
C ALA A 24 25.15 13.33 34.51
N THR A 25 24.25 13.18 35.48
CA THR A 25 22.96 12.52 35.30
C THR A 25 22.08 13.26 34.30
N GLY A 26 21.99 14.59 34.38
CA GLY A 26 21.25 15.41 33.42
C GLY A 26 21.78 15.24 31.99
N LYS A 27 23.11 15.21 31.82
CA LYS A 27 23.75 14.93 30.51
C LYS A 27 23.45 13.52 30.01
N ALA A 28 23.44 12.52 30.89
CA ALA A 28 23.11 11.14 30.53
C ALA A 28 21.64 10.99 30.10
N ILE A 29 20.71 11.65 30.81
CA ILE A 29 19.29 11.69 30.45
C ILE A 29 19.11 12.37 29.09
N ALA A 30 19.68 13.56 28.91
CA ALA A 30 19.59 14.30 27.64
C ALA A 30 20.16 13.51 26.45
N ALA A 31 21.28 12.80 26.65
CA ALA A 31 21.84 11.92 25.62
C ALA A 31 20.92 10.72 25.31
N THR A 32 20.27 10.15 26.33
CA THR A 32 19.32 9.06 26.18
C THR A 32 18.08 9.52 25.42
N ASP A 33 17.55 10.70 25.74
CA ASP A 33 16.36 11.25 25.08
C ASP A 33 16.66 11.64 23.63
N ALA A 34 17.82 12.26 23.36
CA ALA A 34 18.28 12.53 21.99
C ALA A 34 18.43 11.22 21.17
N ALA A 35 18.93 10.14 21.79
CA ALA A 35 19.03 8.84 21.15
C ALA A 35 17.64 8.22 20.88
N LYS A 36 16.70 8.33 21.82
CA LYS A 36 15.30 7.89 21.62
C LYS A 36 14.63 8.67 20.49
N ASP A 37 14.79 9.98 20.45
CA ASP A 37 14.21 10.83 19.40
C ASP A 37 14.80 10.50 18.02
N ALA A 38 16.11 10.23 17.95
CA ALA A 38 16.74 9.76 16.71
C ALA A 38 16.17 8.39 16.28
N ARG A 39 16.01 7.44 17.21
CA ARG A 39 15.41 6.12 16.92
C ARG A 39 13.97 6.24 16.46
N ASN A 40 13.16 7.07 17.13
CA ASN A 40 11.77 7.29 16.79
C ASN A 40 11.62 7.90 15.39
N ARG A 41 12.47 8.88 15.05
CA ARG A 41 12.52 9.45 13.69
C ARG A 41 12.91 8.42 12.64
N ALA A 42 13.91 7.59 12.92
CA ALA A 42 14.33 6.52 12.02
C ALA A 42 13.22 5.48 11.81
N ALA A 43 12.53 5.06 12.88
CA ALA A 43 11.42 4.13 12.81
C ALA A 43 10.25 4.71 11.99
N ALA A 44 9.91 5.98 12.19
CA ALA A 44 8.88 6.66 11.41
C ALA A 44 9.24 6.71 9.92
N ALA A 45 10.49 7.05 9.57
CA ALA A 45 10.97 7.06 8.19
C ALA A 45 10.95 5.66 7.54
N ALA A 46 11.26 4.61 8.31
CA ALA A 46 11.17 3.23 7.84
C ALA A 46 9.71 2.82 7.56
N VAL A 47 8.78 3.18 8.45
CA VAL A 47 7.34 2.88 8.27
C VAL A 47 6.78 3.58 7.04
N THR A 48 7.09 4.86 6.83
CA THR A 48 6.60 5.59 5.65
C THR A 48 7.18 5.01 4.35
N THR A 49 8.45 4.63 4.35
CA THR A 49 9.10 3.96 3.22
C THR A 49 8.44 2.61 2.95
N ARG A 50 8.25 1.77 3.98
CA ARG A 50 7.58 0.47 3.85
C ARG A 50 6.16 0.62 3.32
N ALA A 51 5.40 1.59 3.81
CA ALA A 51 4.04 1.84 3.33
C ALA A 51 4.03 2.24 1.84
N ARG A 52 4.95 3.13 1.44
CA ARG A 52 5.10 3.59 0.05
C ARG A 52 5.40 2.45 -0.92
N TYR A 53 6.21 1.48 -0.49
CA TYR A 53 6.61 0.31 -1.27
C TYR A 53 5.79 -0.93 -0.94
N SER A 54 4.68 -0.82 -0.21
CA SER A 54 3.80 -1.98 0.00
C SER A 54 3.25 -2.48 -1.34
N PRO A 55 3.17 -3.79 -1.59
CA PRO A 55 2.73 -4.37 -2.87
C PRO A 55 1.41 -3.80 -3.39
N VAL A 56 0.42 -3.67 -2.51
CA VAL A 56 -0.89 -3.09 -2.81
C VAL A 56 -0.76 -1.63 -3.27
N THR A 57 0.05 -0.84 -2.58
CA THR A 57 0.27 0.58 -2.92
C THR A 57 0.99 0.74 -4.25
N VAL A 58 1.99 -0.10 -4.53
CA VAL A 58 2.70 -0.11 -5.81
C VAL A 58 1.73 -0.46 -6.94
N ALA A 59 0.94 -1.53 -6.80
CA ALA A 59 -0.02 -1.93 -7.82
C ALA A 59 -1.09 -0.85 -8.07
N ASN A 60 -1.67 -0.28 -7.01
CA ASN A 60 -2.65 0.81 -7.12
C ASN A 60 -2.04 2.07 -7.77
N ARG A 61 -0.76 2.35 -7.52
CA ARG A 61 -0.05 3.46 -8.15
C ARG A 61 0.14 3.21 -9.65
N ILE A 62 0.55 2.01 -10.06
CA ILE A 62 0.66 1.64 -11.48
C ILE A 62 -0.69 1.80 -12.17
N ASP A 63 -1.77 1.31 -11.56
CA ASP A 63 -3.13 1.43 -12.10
C ASP A 63 -3.54 2.89 -12.28
N LYS A 64 -3.27 3.73 -11.28
CA LYS A 64 -3.56 5.17 -11.35
C LYS A 64 -2.78 5.85 -12.48
N LEU A 65 -1.46 5.63 -12.54
CA LEU A 65 -0.61 6.24 -13.57
C LEU A 65 -1.05 5.78 -14.97
N THR A 66 -1.33 4.50 -15.15
CA THR A 66 -1.81 3.98 -16.43
C THR A 66 -3.18 4.56 -16.81
N ALA A 67 -4.07 4.77 -15.86
CA ALA A 67 -5.37 5.41 -16.11
C ALA A 67 -5.23 6.89 -16.52
N GLU A 68 -4.33 7.62 -15.86
CA GLU A 68 -4.00 9.00 -16.23
C GLU A 68 -3.33 9.07 -17.61
N GLN A 69 -2.44 8.14 -17.94
CA GLN A 69 -1.84 8.03 -19.27
C GLN A 69 -2.90 7.87 -20.37
N ARG A 70 -3.87 6.98 -20.16
CA ARG A 70 -4.99 6.80 -21.09
C ARG A 70 -5.87 8.05 -21.21
N LYS A 71 -6.04 8.80 -20.11
CA LYS A 71 -6.79 10.06 -20.14
C LYS A 71 -6.07 11.09 -21.00
N ASP A 72 -4.76 11.20 -20.87
CA ASP A 72 -3.93 12.12 -21.64
C ASP A 72 -3.88 11.75 -23.12
N GLN A 73 -3.76 10.47 -23.43
CA GLN A 73 -3.86 9.97 -24.80
C GLN A 73 -5.21 10.36 -25.44
N ARG A 74 -6.34 10.16 -24.74
CA ARG A 74 -7.65 10.61 -25.23
C ARG A 74 -7.73 12.11 -25.49
N LEU A 75 -7.04 12.93 -24.69
CA LEU A 75 -6.97 14.38 -24.92
C LEU A 75 -6.14 14.72 -26.16
N LEU A 76 -5.06 13.98 -26.43
CA LEU A 76 -4.25 14.15 -27.65
C LEU A 76 -5.02 13.77 -28.91
N ASP A 77 -5.81 12.70 -28.85
CA ASP A 77 -6.54 12.15 -30.00
C ASP A 77 -7.88 12.86 -30.24
N GLY A 78 -8.39 13.55 -29.21
CA GLY A 78 -9.78 14.01 -29.18
C GLY A 78 -10.74 12.86 -28.90
N PHE A 79 -11.92 13.19 -28.37
CA PHE A 79 -12.94 12.19 -28.11
C PHE A 79 -14.34 12.80 -28.11
N GLU A 80 -15.33 11.96 -28.35
CA GLU A 80 -16.73 12.32 -28.22
C GLU A 80 -17.33 11.56 -27.02
N ARG A 81 -18.05 12.28 -26.14
CA ARG A 81 -18.77 11.67 -25.01
C ARG A 81 -20.27 11.90 -25.13
N THR A 82 -21.07 10.88 -24.86
CA THR A 82 -22.52 11.05 -24.71
C THR A 82 -22.80 11.65 -23.33
N LEU A 83 -23.50 12.79 -23.29
CA LEU A 83 -23.88 13.46 -22.05
C LEU A 83 -25.15 12.84 -21.48
N PHE A 84 -26.20 12.77 -22.29
CA PHE A 84 -27.46 12.15 -21.95
C PHE A 84 -28.19 11.74 -23.22
N VAL A 85 -29.18 10.86 -23.04
CA VAL A 85 -30.08 10.44 -24.11
C VAL A 85 -31.45 11.02 -23.78
N GLN A 86 -32.01 11.81 -24.71
CA GLN A 86 -33.35 12.37 -24.58
C GLN A 86 -34.15 11.97 -25.81
N ASN A 87 -35.30 11.31 -25.61
CA ASN A 87 -36.19 10.83 -26.68
C ASN A 87 -35.47 9.98 -27.73
N GLY A 88 -34.54 9.12 -27.31
CA GLY A 88 -33.72 8.28 -28.20
C GLY A 88 -32.59 9.03 -28.92
N ILE A 89 -32.53 10.37 -28.83
CA ILE A 89 -31.48 11.19 -29.42
C ILE A 89 -30.32 11.30 -28.43
N ARG A 90 -29.14 10.86 -28.85
CA ARG A 90 -27.90 10.99 -28.07
C ARG A 90 -27.38 12.42 -28.21
N ARG A 91 -27.29 13.15 -27.11
CA ARG A 91 -26.57 14.43 -27.07
C ARG A 91 -25.11 14.14 -26.77
N THR A 92 -24.24 14.49 -27.71
CA THR A 92 -22.80 14.23 -27.64
C THR A 92 -22.03 15.54 -27.51
N GLU A 93 -20.96 15.51 -26.71
CA GLU A 93 -19.97 16.58 -26.62
C GLU A 93 -18.70 16.12 -27.31
N LYS A 94 -18.19 16.96 -28.22
CA LYS A 94 -16.97 16.69 -28.96
C LYS A 94 -15.82 17.51 -28.37
N THR A 95 -14.79 16.81 -27.91
CA THR A 95 -13.51 17.40 -27.55
C THR A 95 -12.57 17.24 -28.75
N THR A 96 -12.08 18.36 -29.28
CA THR A 96 -11.10 18.34 -30.37
C THR A 96 -9.73 17.88 -29.88
N PRO A 97 -8.91 17.27 -30.76
CA PRO A 97 -7.53 16.91 -30.43
C PRO A 97 -6.75 18.11 -29.91
N ALA A 98 -5.92 17.91 -28.88
CA ALA A 98 -5.05 18.98 -28.37
C ALA A 98 -4.04 19.45 -29.45
N GLN A 99 -3.82 20.76 -29.53
CA GLN A 99 -2.96 21.42 -30.52
C GLN A 99 -1.92 22.34 -29.87
N GLY A 100 -0.87 22.66 -30.63
CA GLY A 100 0.19 23.61 -30.25
C GLY A 100 0.84 23.30 -28.90
N ALA A 101 1.11 24.36 -28.12
CA ALA A 101 1.76 24.27 -26.82
C ALA A 101 1.02 23.37 -25.80
N HIS A 102 -0.30 23.19 -25.93
CA HIS A 102 -1.04 22.28 -25.05
C HIS A 102 -0.73 20.81 -25.37
N ARG A 103 -0.62 20.47 -26.65
CA ARG A 103 -0.23 19.14 -27.12
C ARG A 103 1.17 18.76 -26.64
N GLU A 104 2.11 19.70 -26.74
CA GLU A 104 3.50 19.51 -26.28
C GLU A 104 3.55 19.23 -24.78
N LYS A 105 2.83 20.02 -23.96
CA LYS A 105 2.75 19.79 -22.51
C LYS A 105 2.17 18.42 -22.15
N ILE A 106 1.11 17.99 -22.85
CA ILE A 106 0.54 16.66 -22.62
C ILE A 106 1.55 15.57 -22.99
N THR A 107 2.25 15.74 -24.11
CA THR A 107 3.25 14.77 -24.59
C THR A 107 4.42 14.65 -23.60
N GLN A 108 4.94 15.76 -23.09
CA GLN A 108 5.98 15.77 -22.05
C GLN A 108 5.51 15.07 -20.78
N ARG A 109 4.31 15.42 -20.28
CA ARG A 109 3.73 14.75 -19.11
C ARG A 109 3.54 13.25 -19.32
N MET A 110 3.17 12.83 -20.53
CA MET A 110 3.02 11.43 -20.88
C MET A 110 4.36 10.68 -20.92
N ALA A 111 5.44 11.33 -21.36
CA ALA A 111 6.78 10.76 -21.33
C ALA A 111 7.24 10.55 -19.87
N GLU A 112 7.15 11.58 -19.04
CA GLU A 112 7.47 11.50 -17.61
C GLU A 112 6.65 10.41 -16.90
N ARG A 113 5.36 10.28 -17.26
CA ARG A 113 4.50 9.26 -16.67
C ARG A 113 4.86 7.85 -17.15
N ALA A 114 5.29 7.69 -18.40
CA ALA A 114 5.78 6.41 -18.91
C ALA A 114 7.01 5.94 -18.12
N ASP A 115 7.95 6.85 -17.83
CA ASP A 115 9.12 6.55 -17.01
C ASP A 115 8.74 6.14 -15.58
N GLN A 116 7.76 6.83 -14.98
CA GLN A 116 7.22 6.46 -13.67
C GLN A 116 6.57 5.08 -13.68
N ILE A 117 5.76 4.77 -14.70
CA ILE A 117 5.13 3.46 -14.86
C ILE A 117 6.22 2.39 -14.94
N ALA A 118 7.23 2.56 -15.79
CA ALA A 118 8.32 1.61 -15.95
C ALA A 118 9.08 1.37 -14.63
N TYR A 119 9.36 2.43 -13.86
CA TYR A 119 9.99 2.32 -12.55
C TYR A 119 9.16 1.49 -11.56
N TRP A 120 7.86 1.77 -11.46
CA TRP A 120 6.99 1.06 -10.53
C TRP A 120 6.70 -0.37 -10.99
N GLU A 121 6.61 -0.62 -12.29
CA GLU A 121 6.49 -1.97 -12.85
C GLU A 121 7.71 -2.82 -12.54
N LYS A 122 8.92 -2.26 -12.67
CA LYS A 122 10.16 -2.92 -12.24
C LYS A 122 10.12 -3.27 -10.75
N THR A 123 9.71 -2.31 -9.91
CA THR A 123 9.57 -2.53 -8.46
C THR A 123 8.57 -3.66 -8.18
N ARG A 124 7.45 -3.71 -8.90
CA ARG A 124 6.44 -4.77 -8.75
C ARG A 124 6.97 -6.13 -9.22
N ALA A 125 7.76 -6.17 -10.29
CA ALA A 125 8.40 -7.39 -10.74
C ALA A 125 9.40 -7.93 -9.71
N GLU A 126 10.20 -7.06 -9.09
CA GLU A 126 11.09 -7.42 -7.98
C GLU A 126 10.30 -7.99 -6.79
N GLN A 127 9.18 -7.38 -6.43
CA GLN A 127 8.30 -7.87 -5.36
C GLN A 127 7.64 -9.22 -5.66
N ILE A 128 7.38 -9.51 -6.94
CA ILE A 128 6.88 -10.84 -7.33
C ILE A 128 8.01 -11.86 -7.27
N ALA A 129 9.21 -11.47 -7.71
CA ALA A 129 10.39 -12.36 -7.73
C ALA A 129 10.88 -12.72 -6.32
N ASP A 130 10.82 -11.78 -5.38
CA ASP A 130 11.18 -12.01 -3.97
C ASP A 130 10.06 -12.65 -3.14
N GLY A 131 8.87 -12.85 -3.74
CA GLY A 131 7.71 -13.47 -3.11
C GLY A 131 6.92 -12.55 -2.15
N SER A 132 7.27 -11.27 -2.06
CA SER A 132 6.54 -10.29 -1.23
C SER A 132 5.18 -9.88 -1.83
N ALA A 133 5.00 -10.04 -3.14
CA ALA A 133 3.76 -9.80 -3.87
C ALA A 133 3.31 -11.05 -4.62
N THR A 134 1.99 -11.23 -4.68
CA THR A 134 1.38 -12.30 -5.47
C THR A 134 1.07 -11.81 -6.89
N ASN A 135 1.29 -12.68 -7.88
CA ASN A 135 0.95 -12.40 -9.28
C ASN A 135 -0.40 -13.01 -9.66
N TYR A 136 -1.42 -12.80 -8.82
CA TYR A 136 -2.76 -13.30 -9.10
C TYR A 136 -3.42 -12.51 -10.22
N GLY A 137 -4.08 -13.22 -11.12
CA GLY A 137 -4.81 -12.67 -12.24
C GLY A 137 -5.89 -13.63 -12.75
N PRO A 138 -6.59 -13.25 -13.83
CA PRO A 138 -7.62 -14.09 -14.43
C PRO A 138 -7.08 -15.41 -15.00
N ASP A 139 -5.77 -15.49 -15.27
CA ASP A 139 -5.12 -16.70 -15.79
C ASP A 139 -4.75 -17.68 -14.66
N THR A 140 -4.67 -17.22 -13.41
CA THR A 140 -4.30 -18.04 -12.25
C THR A 140 -5.50 -18.48 -11.41
N ILE A 141 -6.54 -17.65 -11.36
CA ILE A 141 -7.74 -17.87 -10.53
C ILE A 141 -8.91 -18.23 -11.43
N THR A 142 -9.59 -19.32 -11.10
CA THR A 142 -10.76 -19.82 -11.84
C THR A 142 -12.02 -19.78 -10.97
N LYS A 143 -13.18 -19.94 -11.61
CA LYS A 143 -14.46 -20.04 -10.90
C LYS A 143 -14.49 -21.32 -10.05
N GLY A 144 -14.89 -21.20 -8.79
CA GLY A 144 -14.94 -22.32 -7.83
C GLY A 144 -13.71 -22.43 -6.93
N ASP A 145 -12.62 -21.73 -7.25
CA ASP A 145 -11.47 -21.59 -6.35
C ASP A 145 -11.84 -20.81 -5.09
N ALA A 146 -11.00 -20.86 -4.05
CA ALA A 146 -11.11 -19.96 -2.90
C ALA A 146 -9.96 -18.96 -2.87
N VAL A 147 -10.30 -17.71 -2.53
CA VAL A 147 -9.34 -16.61 -2.39
C VAL A 147 -9.36 -16.08 -0.97
N ALA A 148 -8.18 -15.80 -0.41
CA ALA A 148 -8.05 -15.23 0.92
C ALA A 148 -8.05 -13.70 0.87
N TRP A 149 -8.85 -13.08 1.73
CA TRP A 149 -8.90 -11.65 1.91
C TRP A 149 -9.16 -11.29 3.36
N ARG A 150 -8.32 -10.41 3.91
CA ARG A 150 -8.40 -9.95 5.32
C ARG A 150 -8.53 -11.10 6.33
N GLY A 151 -7.91 -12.25 6.05
CA GLY A 151 -7.92 -13.43 6.92
C GLY A 151 -9.08 -14.41 6.67
N THR A 152 -10.03 -14.10 5.79
CA THR A 152 -11.16 -14.98 5.48
C THR A 152 -11.05 -15.52 4.05
N TRP A 153 -11.43 -16.78 3.86
CA TRP A 153 -11.49 -17.43 2.55
C TRP A 153 -12.88 -17.29 1.94
N TYR A 154 -12.94 -16.83 0.70
CA TYR A 154 -14.18 -16.68 -0.05
C TYR A 154 -14.15 -17.50 -1.34
N PRO A 155 -15.23 -18.22 -1.68
CA PRO A 155 -15.31 -18.93 -2.95
C PRO A 155 -15.51 -17.95 -4.10
N VAL A 156 -14.85 -18.22 -5.22
CA VAL A 156 -14.92 -17.40 -6.42
C VAL A 156 -16.18 -17.70 -7.23
N LYS A 157 -17.09 -16.73 -7.34
CA LYS A 157 -18.32 -16.84 -8.13
C LYS A 157 -18.10 -16.52 -9.61
N ARG A 158 -17.27 -15.51 -9.89
CA ARG A 158 -16.95 -15.06 -11.26
C ARG A 158 -15.59 -14.39 -11.31
N VAL A 159 -14.87 -14.62 -12.39
CA VAL A 159 -13.55 -14.05 -12.66
C VAL A 159 -13.72 -12.95 -13.72
N ASN A 160 -13.31 -11.73 -13.41
CA ASN A 160 -13.23 -10.63 -14.37
C ASN A 160 -11.76 -10.28 -14.65
N LYS A 161 -11.51 -9.43 -15.65
CA LYS A 161 -10.14 -9.05 -16.03
C LYS A 161 -9.33 -8.38 -14.92
N LYS A 162 -9.96 -7.60 -14.04
CA LYS A 162 -9.29 -6.85 -12.96
C LYS A 162 -9.71 -7.24 -11.55
N THR A 163 -10.79 -7.99 -11.45
CA THR A 163 -11.44 -8.27 -10.18
C THR A 163 -12.04 -9.66 -10.18
N VAL A 164 -12.28 -10.19 -9.00
CA VAL A 164 -12.99 -11.42 -8.75
C VAL A 164 -14.27 -11.08 -8.01
N THR A 165 -15.38 -11.71 -8.38
CA THR A 165 -16.65 -11.59 -7.69
C THR A 165 -16.77 -12.72 -6.67
N ILE A 166 -17.06 -12.36 -5.42
CA ILE A 166 -17.22 -13.25 -4.27
C ILE A 166 -18.65 -13.12 -3.71
N PRO A 167 -19.12 -14.05 -2.85
CA PRO A 167 -20.32 -13.84 -2.06
C PRO A 167 -20.24 -12.58 -1.20
N SER A 168 -21.38 -12.12 -0.69
CA SER A 168 -21.43 -11.01 0.27
C SER A 168 -20.50 -11.27 1.46
N ILE A 169 -19.59 -10.33 1.70
CA ILE A 169 -18.67 -10.35 2.84
C ILE A 169 -19.43 -10.29 4.17
N VAL A 170 -20.58 -9.60 4.19
CA VAL A 170 -21.41 -9.38 5.38
C VAL A 170 -22.62 -10.32 5.45
N GLY A 171 -22.72 -11.28 4.52
CA GLY A 171 -23.89 -12.14 4.35
C GLY A 171 -25.00 -11.50 3.50
N GLY A 172 -25.93 -12.33 3.00
CA GLY A 172 -27.03 -11.91 2.12
C GLY A 172 -26.92 -12.44 0.68
N SER A 173 -27.84 -12.01 -0.19
CA SER A 173 -27.99 -12.52 -1.56
C SER A 173 -27.14 -11.80 -2.61
N TRP A 174 -26.51 -10.67 -2.27
CA TRP A 174 -25.67 -9.92 -3.22
C TRP A 174 -24.23 -10.47 -3.28
N THR A 175 -23.45 -9.87 -4.17
CA THR A 175 -22.06 -10.25 -4.43
C THR A 175 -21.15 -9.05 -4.28
N ASP A 176 -19.99 -9.26 -3.65
CA ASP A 176 -18.93 -8.26 -3.58
C ASP A 176 -17.90 -8.48 -4.69
N THR A 177 -17.17 -7.42 -5.03
CA THR A 177 -16.12 -7.46 -6.06
C THR A 177 -14.79 -7.06 -5.44
N MET A 178 -13.78 -7.85 -5.74
CA MET A 178 -12.48 -7.78 -5.12
C MET A 178 -11.36 -7.65 -6.16
N PRO A 179 -10.45 -6.66 -6.04
CA PRO A 179 -9.30 -6.56 -6.94
C PRO A 179 -8.28 -7.65 -6.63
N TYR A 180 -7.59 -8.14 -7.67
CA TYR A 180 -6.54 -9.17 -7.50
C TYR A 180 -5.40 -8.73 -6.58
N THR A 181 -5.14 -7.43 -6.53
CA THR A 181 -4.07 -6.82 -5.72
C THR A 181 -4.29 -6.97 -4.22
N GLU A 182 -5.52 -7.20 -3.77
CA GLU A 182 -5.86 -7.38 -2.36
C GLU A 182 -5.91 -8.86 -1.92
N ILE A 183 -5.76 -9.80 -2.86
CA ILE A 183 -5.82 -11.23 -2.58
C ILE A 183 -4.50 -11.68 -1.96
N THR A 184 -4.58 -12.23 -0.75
CA THR A 184 -3.41 -12.69 0.02
C THR A 184 -3.14 -14.18 -0.13
N GLY A 185 -4.07 -14.94 -0.71
CA GLY A 185 -3.95 -16.40 -0.87
C GLY A 185 -4.93 -16.97 -1.87
N HIS A 186 -4.60 -18.13 -2.44
CA HIS A 186 -5.41 -18.84 -3.43
C HIS A 186 -5.35 -20.35 -3.15
N LYS A 187 -6.51 -21.00 -3.22
CA LYS A 187 -6.67 -22.46 -3.15
C LYS A 187 -7.49 -22.91 -4.34
N LYS A 188 -7.03 -23.94 -5.05
CA LYS A 188 -7.78 -24.48 -6.18
C LYS A 188 -9.01 -25.22 -5.71
N ALA A 189 -10.07 -25.22 -6.52
CA ALA A 189 -11.30 -25.96 -6.24
C ALA A 189 -11.03 -27.45 -5.92
N ALA A 190 -10.09 -28.07 -6.63
CA ALA A 190 -9.69 -29.46 -6.42
C ALA A 190 -9.15 -29.72 -5.00
N ASP A 191 -8.33 -28.81 -4.47
CA ASP A 191 -7.70 -28.95 -3.15
C ASP A 191 -8.74 -28.75 -2.02
N LEU A 192 -9.75 -27.90 -2.26
CA LEU A 192 -10.86 -27.70 -1.32
C LEU A 192 -11.77 -28.92 -1.24
N MET A 193 -12.01 -29.59 -2.37
CA MET A 193 -12.82 -30.81 -2.43
C MET A 193 -12.12 -31.96 -1.67
N ALA A 194 -10.81 -32.12 -1.85
CA ALA A 194 -10.03 -33.13 -1.14
C ALA A 194 -10.04 -32.91 0.40
N THR A 195 -9.94 -31.65 0.84
CA THR A 195 -9.96 -31.32 2.28
C THR A 195 -11.32 -31.65 2.92
N ASN A 196 -12.42 -31.29 2.26
CA ASN A 196 -13.78 -31.54 2.79
C ASN A 196 -14.17 -33.03 2.79
N SER A 197 -13.68 -33.83 1.84
CA SER A 197 -13.92 -35.28 1.83
C SER A 197 -13.23 -36.00 2.99
N THR A 198 -12.03 -35.55 3.38
CA THR A 198 -11.27 -36.18 4.48
C THR A 198 -11.89 -35.88 5.85
N GLU A 199 -12.53 -34.71 6.02
CA GLU A 199 -13.23 -34.36 7.26
C GLU A 199 -14.59 -35.05 7.39
N GLN A 200 -15.26 -35.38 6.28
CA GLN A 200 -16.55 -36.10 6.32
C GLN A 200 -16.38 -37.60 6.65
N GLU A 201 -15.24 -38.21 6.30
CA GLU A 201 -14.94 -39.59 6.70
C GLU A 201 -14.55 -39.71 8.19
N ALA A 202 -14.03 -38.65 8.81
CA ALA A 202 -13.60 -38.66 10.23
C ALA A 202 -14.73 -38.41 11.25
N VAL A 203 -15.93 -38.01 10.80
CA VAL A 203 -17.12 -37.78 11.66
C VAL A 203 -18.13 -38.92 11.54
N GLY A 204 -17.87 -39.89 10.68
CA GLY A 204 -18.74 -41.02 10.36
C GLY A 204 -18.34 -42.37 10.97
N GLU A 205 -17.49 -42.38 12.00
CA GLU A 205 -17.10 -43.57 12.78
C GLU A 205 -17.31 -43.31 14.28
#